data_AF-A0A0B7BDZ7-F1
#
_entry.id   AF-A0A0B7BDZ7-F1
#
_cell.length_a   1.000
_cell.length_b   1.000
_cell.length_c   1.000
_cell.angle_alpha   90.00
_cell.angle_beta   90.00
_cell.angle_gamma   90.00
#
_symmetry.space_group_name_H-M   'P 1'
#
loop_
_entity.id
_entity.type
_entity.pdbx_description
1 polymer ?
#
loop_
_entity_poly.entity_id
_entity_poly.type
_entity_poly.pdbx_seq_one_letter_code
_entity_poly.pdbx_strand_id
1 'polypeptide(L)'
;MLGPGEVCFISQDDKARVPIGLTAANKQAPFLMHVEYRVTLPDHDWVVAAKHKLIPSVYAGIEIQKDGLGKPEAVTYSGPTYIAIRSGKHCSSSAYAHGLDYERLLELEEFDIITKDQSNKLVKPVLMLSVDGGPDENPRYQKVIDVAIHHFLKQNLDALFVATNAPGRSAFNRVERRMAPLSRELSGLILPHEHFGSHLDSQGRTIDEELEKSNFKYAGETLSEEWTQATLDNFPTVAEYIVPEVSELETESLLTKDQDWYKNHVRTSQYFLQIVKCHNENCCQPIRSSYFDIVADRFLPPPIPVCQTTGGLKAPDASESDLHRFPSLFFNQSLKLDNMLPRSAKAFKILPYDLYCPSIQSSLVERICKICHLYVASQVMLKKHVQLHRQRDLGPGQLAHAPPQPQRIRPVQVAAKRHIELMAFIAHREMLSAEWLDEDDVDLSDMLVPEGDINDKSATMPIVTIEEHLASPWEDDRR
;
A
#
# COMPACT_ATOMS: atom_id res chain seq x y z
N MET A 1 26.48 -0.05 -5.69
CA MET A 1 25.11 -0.05 -5.12
C MET A 1 24.43 1.20 -5.59
N LEU A 2 23.13 1.11 -5.86
CA LEU A 2 22.32 2.23 -6.35
C LEU A 2 22.45 3.44 -5.41
N GLY A 3 22.79 4.59 -5.99
CA GLY A 3 23.02 5.83 -5.24
C GLY A 3 21.79 6.75 -5.24
N PRO A 4 21.88 7.90 -4.53
CA PRO A 4 20.81 8.89 -4.52
C PRO A 4 20.46 9.48 -5.89
N GLY A 5 21.36 9.40 -6.87
CA GLY A 5 21.08 9.84 -8.24
C GLY A 5 20.16 8.89 -9.02
N GLU A 6 20.01 7.64 -8.57
CA GLU A 6 19.31 6.60 -9.35
C GLU A 6 18.03 6.10 -8.67
N VAL A 7 17.90 6.30 -7.36
CA VAL A 7 16.79 5.79 -6.55
C VAL A 7 15.87 6.90 -6.09
N CYS A 8 14.60 6.75 -6.40
CA CYS A 8 13.49 7.41 -5.72
C CYS A 8 12.96 6.43 -4.66
N PHE A 9 13.03 6.80 -3.37
CA PHE A 9 12.48 5.98 -2.29
C PHE A 9 11.40 6.76 -1.56
N ILE A 10 10.17 6.26 -1.63
CA ILE A 10 9.00 6.82 -0.94
C ILE A 10 8.49 5.80 0.09
N SER A 11 8.07 6.30 1.24
CA SER A 11 7.31 5.55 2.22
C SER A 11 5.92 6.16 2.33
N GLN A 12 4.86 5.37 2.25
CA GLN A 12 3.48 5.86 2.34
C GLN A 12 2.63 5.04 3.30
N ASP A 13 1.62 5.71 3.85
CA ASP A 13 0.56 5.13 4.67
C ASP A 13 -0.56 6.17 4.89
N ASP A 14 -1.74 5.71 5.25
CA ASP A 14 -2.84 6.56 5.71
C ASP A 14 -2.68 6.89 7.19
N LYS A 15 -2.79 8.18 7.52
CA LYS A 15 -2.86 8.63 8.91
C LYS A 15 -4.24 8.37 9.48
N ALA A 16 -4.30 8.26 10.81
CA ALA A 16 -5.53 8.30 11.59
C ALA A 16 -6.49 9.40 11.09
N ARG A 17 -7.76 9.02 10.93
CA ARG A 17 -8.81 9.94 10.45
C ARG A 17 -8.99 11.11 11.41
N VAL A 18 -9.04 12.32 10.86
CA VAL A 18 -9.17 13.57 11.64
C VAL A 18 -10.63 14.00 11.70
N PRO A 19 -11.28 14.06 12.88
CA PRO A 19 -12.67 14.50 12.98
C PRO A 19 -12.81 16.00 12.72
N ILE A 20 -13.98 16.40 12.23
CA ILE A 20 -14.37 17.80 12.03
C ILE A 20 -15.45 18.16 13.08
N GLY A 21 -15.42 19.38 13.61
CA GLY A 21 -16.33 19.87 14.65
C GLY A 21 -16.00 19.41 16.07
N LEU A 22 -14.97 18.58 16.21
CA LEU A 22 -14.44 18.10 17.48
C LEU A 22 -12.94 18.39 17.52
N THR A 23 -12.36 18.31 18.71
CA THR A 23 -10.90 18.32 18.89
C THR A 23 -10.28 17.18 18.08
N ALA A 24 -9.36 17.53 17.17
CA ALA A 24 -8.70 16.60 16.26
C ALA A 24 -7.86 15.54 16.98
N ALA A 25 -7.33 15.87 18.17
CA ALA A 25 -6.72 14.92 19.09
C ALA A 25 -7.09 15.26 20.55
N ASN A 26 -7.56 14.26 21.31
CA ASN A 26 -8.05 14.40 22.69
C ASN A 26 -6.99 14.13 23.77
N LYS A 27 -5.78 13.71 23.41
CA LYS A 27 -4.68 13.43 24.33
C LYS A 27 -3.46 14.27 23.96
N GLN A 28 -2.82 14.88 24.95
CA GLN A 28 -1.49 15.48 24.78
C GLN A 28 -0.57 14.47 24.10
N ALA A 29 0.08 14.87 23.00
CA ALA A 29 1.08 14.05 22.34
C ALA A 29 2.16 13.66 23.39
N PRO A 30 2.38 12.37 23.65
CA PRO A 30 3.43 11.97 24.58
C PRO A 30 4.76 12.49 24.04
N PHE A 31 5.47 13.28 24.84
CA PHE A 31 6.85 13.67 24.53
C PHE A 31 7.66 12.40 24.32
N LEU A 32 8.12 12.18 23.08
CA LEU A 32 9.04 11.10 22.72
C LEU A 32 10.41 11.39 23.36
N MET A 33 10.54 11.13 24.66
CA MET A 33 11.83 11.08 25.33
C MET A 33 12.51 9.76 25.01
N HIS A 34 13.80 9.85 24.71
CA HIS A 34 14.73 8.77 24.39
C HIS A 34 14.80 7.73 25.52
N VAL A 35 13.83 6.81 25.57
CA VAL A 35 13.83 5.66 26.48
C VAL A 35 13.59 4.43 25.62
N GLU A 36 14.45 3.42 25.75
CA GLU A 36 14.32 2.11 25.09
C GLU A 36 12.98 1.45 25.48
N TYR A 37 11.90 1.83 24.83
CA TYR A 37 10.64 1.12 24.89
C TYR A 37 10.50 0.26 23.64
N ARG A 38 10.03 -0.98 23.82
CA ARG A 38 9.38 -1.74 22.76
C ARG A 38 8.25 -0.86 22.23
N VAL A 39 8.43 -0.35 21.02
CA VAL A 39 7.45 0.51 20.35
C VAL A 39 6.20 -0.32 20.08
N THR A 40 5.19 -0.16 20.91
CA THR A 40 3.80 -0.52 20.62
C THR A 40 3.03 0.78 20.59
N LEU A 41 2.88 1.36 19.40
CA LEU A 41 1.91 2.40 19.15
C LEU A 41 0.55 1.69 19.02
N PRO A 42 -0.45 2.00 19.86
CA PRO A 42 -1.80 1.50 19.64
C PRO A 42 -2.33 2.06 18.33
N ASP A 43 -2.87 1.19 17.46
CA ASP A 43 -3.56 1.58 16.23
C ASP A 43 -4.50 2.76 16.51
N HIS A 44 -4.33 3.82 15.74
CA HIS A 44 -4.85 5.16 16.03
C HIS A 44 -6.34 5.34 15.66
N ASP A 45 -7.13 4.27 15.66
CA ASP A 45 -8.57 4.28 15.38
C ASP A 45 -9.37 4.83 16.57
N TRP A 46 -9.25 6.13 16.82
CA TRP A 46 -10.10 6.83 17.77
C TRP A 46 -11.46 7.13 17.12
N VAL A 47 -12.49 6.42 17.57
CA VAL A 47 -13.86 6.50 17.04
C VAL A 47 -14.65 7.59 17.78
N VAL A 48 -14.92 8.71 17.10
CA VAL A 48 -16.12 9.53 17.29
C VAL A 48 -16.62 9.93 15.89
N ALA A 49 -17.87 9.58 15.56
CA ALA A 49 -18.62 9.79 14.30
C ALA A 49 -17.90 9.43 12.98
N ALA A 50 -18.23 8.27 12.39
CA ALA A 50 -17.59 7.73 11.17
C ALA A 50 -17.74 8.59 9.89
N LYS A 51 -18.70 9.54 9.84
CA LYS A 51 -19.09 10.24 8.60
C LYS A 51 -18.50 11.65 8.41
N HIS A 52 -17.98 12.30 9.47
CA HIS A 52 -17.46 13.68 9.40
C HIS A 52 -15.97 13.72 9.74
N LYS A 53 -15.16 13.04 8.92
CA LYS A 53 -13.71 12.96 9.12
C LYS A 53 -12.96 13.23 7.83
N LEU A 54 -11.76 13.79 7.95
CA LEU A 54 -10.77 13.83 6.89
C LEU A 54 -9.89 12.57 6.96
N ILE A 55 -9.48 12.07 5.80
CA ILE A 55 -8.54 10.96 5.64
C ILE A 55 -7.24 11.54 5.06
N PRO A 56 -6.18 11.68 5.87
CA PRO A 56 -4.89 12.11 5.38
C PRO A 56 -4.07 10.91 4.90
N SER A 57 -3.63 10.92 3.65
CA SER A 57 -2.62 9.99 3.13
C SER A 57 -1.27 10.67 3.15
N VAL A 58 -0.27 10.06 3.80
CA VAL A 58 1.05 10.67 4.04
C VAL A 58 2.11 9.97 3.20
N TYR A 59 2.91 10.75 2.49
CA TYR A 59 3.99 10.30 1.63
C TYR A 59 5.31 10.93 2.08
N ALA A 60 6.21 10.12 2.61
CA ALA A 60 7.54 10.54 3.03
C ALA A 60 8.57 10.21 1.94
N GLY A 61 9.21 11.26 1.40
CA GLY A 61 10.44 11.10 0.64
C GLY A 61 11.57 10.64 1.56
N ILE A 62 12.29 9.60 1.18
CA ILE A 62 13.40 9.05 1.96
C ILE A 62 14.73 9.43 1.32
N GLU A 63 15.47 10.31 1.99
CA GLU A 63 16.78 10.75 1.54
C GLU A 63 17.79 9.60 1.68
N ILE A 64 18.56 9.37 0.60
CA ILE A 64 19.68 8.43 0.55
C ILE A 64 20.97 9.24 0.54
N GLN A 65 21.87 8.98 1.48
CA GLN A 65 23.13 9.68 1.55
C GLN A 65 24.11 9.18 0.48
N LYS A 66 24.86 10.13 -0.09
CA LYS A 66 25.97 9.81 -1.00
C LYS A 66 27.09 9.11 -0.23
N ASP A 67 27.80 8.19 -0.90
CA ASP A 67 28.99 7.50 -0.37
C ASP A 67 28.73 6.68 0.91
N GLY A 68 27.47 6.33 1.18
CA GLY A 68 27.02 5.55 2.33
C GLY A 68 27.01 4.03 2.13
N LEU A 69 27.82 3.50 1.21
CA LEU A 69 27.83 2.07 0.89
C LEU A 69 28.12 1.21 2.14
N GLY A 70 27.26 0.22 2.40
CA GLY A 70 27.38 -0.70 3.54
C GLY A 70 26.95 -0.13 4.90
N LYS A 71 26.52 1.14 4.95
CA LYS A 71 26.07 1.83 6.15
C LYS A 71 24.54 1.88 6.20
N PRO A 72 23.87 1.17 7.13
CA PRO A 72 22.41 1.20 7.25
C PRO A 72 21.83 2.61 7.41
N GLU A 73 22.56 3.50 8.08
CA GLU A 73 22.20 4.90 8.32
C GLU A 73 22.19 5.78 7.06
N ALA A 74 22.77 5.30 5.95
CA ALA A 74 22.75 6.01 4.67
C ALA A 74 21.34 6.08 4.06
N VAL A 75 20.45 5.15 4.41
CA VAL A 75 19.03 5.22 4.06
C VAL A 75 18.29 5.81 5.25
N THR A 76 18.05 7.12 5.19
CA THR A 76 17.61 7.90 6.34
C THR A 76 16.13 7.64 6.66
N TYR A 77 15.62 8.37 7.65
CA TYR A 77 14.18 8.51 7.89
C TYR A 77 13.68 9.90 7.51
N SER A 78 14.53 10.72 6.88
CA SER A 78 14.34 12.15 6.65
C SER A 78 14.17 12.44 5.15
N GLY A 79 13.67 13.63 4.81
CA GLY A 79 13.23 14.01 3.46
C GLY A 79 11.88 14.74 3.45
N PRO A 80 11.46 15.30 2.30
CA PRO A 80 10.22 16.05 2.15
C PRO A 80 8.98 15.17 2.41
N THR A 81 7.89 15.79 2.86
CA THR A 81 6.64 15.09 3.16
C THR A 81 5.50 15.70 2.35
N TYR A 82 4.72 14.86 1.67
CA TYR A 82 3.49 15.25 1.00
C TYR A 82 2.29 14.64 1.73
N ILE A 83 1.21 15.39 1.89
CA ILE A 83 -0.02 14.94 2.56
C ILE A 83 -1.22 15.26 1.69
N ALA A 84 -1.92 14.23 1.25
CA ALA A 84 -3.17 14.35 0.52
C ALA A 84 -4.34 14.23 1.51
N ILE A 85 -5.10 15.30 1.70
CA ILE A 85 -6.21 15.36 2.66
C ILE A 85 -7.52 15.15 1.92
N ARG A 86 -8.19 14.04 2.21
CA ARG A 86 -9.44 13.64 1.56
C ARG A 86 -10.65 13.78 2.48
N SER A 87 -11.82 14.05 1.93
CA SER A 87 -13.07 13.86 2.66
C SER A 87 -13.31 12.36 2.86
N GLY A 88 -13.50 11.93 4.10
CA GLY A 88 -13.82 10.54 4.42
C GLY A 88 -15.22 10.09 4.00
N LYS A 89 -16.03 11.01 3.48
CA LYS A 89 -17.37 10.73 2.95
C LYS A 89 -17.42 10.81 1.42
N HIS A 90 -16.71 11.76 0.81
CA HIS A 90 -16.79 12.01 -0.63
C HIS A 90 -15.64 11.42 -1.43
N CYS A 91 -14.56 10.97 -0.76
CA CYS A 91 -13.39 10.37 -1.40
C CYS A 91 -13.03 9.03 -0.75
N SER A 92 -12.41 8.16 -1.53
CA SER A 92 -11.71 6.96 -1.04
C SER A 92 -10.20 7.19 -0.97
N SER A 93 -9.55 6.51 -0.02
CA SER A 93 -8.11 6.24 -0.08
C SER A 93 -7.95 4.86 -0.69
N SER A 94 -7.83 4.81 -2.02
CA SER A 94 -7.72 3.59 -2.83
C SER A 94 -6.35 3.48 -3.48
N ALA A 95 -6.04 2.33 -4.07
CA ALA A 95 -4.81 2.16 -4.86
C ALA A 95 -4.68 3.20 -5.99
N TYR A 96 -5.81 3.59 -6.62
CA TYR A 96 -5.84 4.60 -7.68
C TYR A 96 -5.66 6.02 -7.14
N ALA A 97 -6.17 6.29 -5.94
CA ALA A 97 -5.94 7.54 -5.21
C ALA A 97 -4.44 7.72 -4.89
N HIS A 98 -3.81 6.69 -4.30
CA HIS A 98 -2.36 6.68 -4.06
C HIS A 98 -1.56 6.76 -5.36
N GLY A 99 -2.08 6.16 -6.43
CA GLY A 99 -1.54 6.27 -7.77
C GLY A 99 -1.43 7.72 -8.22
N LEU A 100 -2.54 8.45 -8.17
CA LEU A 100 -2.61 9.86 -8.56
C LEU A 100 -1.75 10.75 -7.65
N ASP A 101 -1.74 10.49 -6.35
CA ASP A 101 -0.91 11.22 -5.38
C ASP A 101 0.59 11.09 -5.68
N TYR A 102 1.03 9.92 -6.13
CA TYR A 102 2.41 9.75 -6.60
C TYR A 102 2.70 10.62 -7.82
N GLU A 103 1.76 10.74 -8.76
CA GLU A 103 1.95 11.63 -9.92
C GLU A 103 2.04 13.09 -9.49
N ARG A 104 1.16 13.52 -8.57
CA ARG A 104 1.23 14.85 -7.98
C ARG A 104 2.57 15.09 -7.28
N LEU A 105 3.06 14.12 -6.53
CA LEU A 105 4.35 14.18 -5.83
C LEU A 105 5.53 14.38 -6.81
N LEU A 106 5.49 13.82 -8.02
CA LEU A 106 6.51 14.05 -9.05
C LEU A 106 6.54 15.50 -9.58
N GLU A 107 5.46 16.25 -9.42
CA GLU A 107 5.33 17.65 -9.85
C GLU A 107 5.82 18.63 -8.80
N LEU A 108 5.87 18.23 -7.52
CA LEU A 108 6.30 19.09 -6.41
C LEU A 108 7.81 19.34 -6.47
N GLU A 109 8.22 20.61 -6.48
CA GLU A 109 9.62 21.02 -6.52
C GLU A 109 10.39 20.57 -5.26
N GLU A 110 9.69 20.52 -4.12
CA GLU A 110 10.22 20.04 -2.84
C GLU A 110 10.70 18.58 -2.94
N PHE A 111 10.08 17.80 -3.82
CA PHE A 111 10.39 16.39 -4.03
C PHE A 111 11.43 16.13 -5.12
N ASP A 112 11.84 17.13 -5.90
CA ASP A 112 12.85 16.99 -6.96
C ASP A 112 14.12 16.30 -6.45
N ILE A 113 14.54 16.59 -5.22
CA ILE A 113 15.74 16.00 -4.60
C ILE A 113 15.62 14.47 -4.46
N ILE A 114 14.41 13.97 -4.24
CA ILE A 114 14.09 12.55 -4.07
C ILE A 114 13.75 11.91 -5.41
N THR A 115 12.97 12.57 -6.25
CA THR A 115 12.32 11.94 -7.41
C THR A 115 13.08 12.12 -8.71
N LYS A 116 13.86 13.19 -8.87
CA LYS A 116 14.49 13.55 -10.15
C LYS A 116 16.01 13.51 -10.10
N ASP A 117 16.60 13.14 -11.22
CA ASP A 117 18.02 13.32 -11.47
C ASP A 117 18.30 14.81 -11.66
N GLN A 118 19.23 15.35 -10.87
CA GLN A 118 19.53 16.78 -10.87
C GLN A 118 20.17 17.27 -12.18
N SER A 119 20.73 16.37 -12.99
CA SER A 119 21.40 16.71 -14.25
C SER A 119 20.45 16.92 -15.43
N ASN A 120 19.39 16.11 -15.52
CA ASN A 120 18.48 16.07 -16.67
C ASN A 120 17.00 16.27 -16.29
N LYS A 121 16.70 16.40 -14.99
CA LYS A 121 15.35 16.59 -14.42
C LYS A 121 14.36 15.46 -14.76
N LEU A 122 14.84 14.31 -15.23
CA LEU A 122 14.01 13.13 -15.43
C LEU A 122 13.80 12.39 -14.10
N VAL A 123 12.67 11.70 -14.00
CA VAL A 123 12.38 10.82 -12.86
C VAL A 123 13.46 9.74 -12.76
N LYS A 124 13.98 9.54 -11.55
CA LYS A 124 15.02 8.56 -11.25
C LYS A 124 14.59 7.15 -11.70
N PRO A 125 15.51 6.36 -12.26
CA PRO A 125 15.16 5.11 -12.93
C PRO A 125 14.73 3.97 -12.00
N VAL A 126 15.04 4.02 -10.70
CA VAL A 126 14.62 2.99 -9.75
C VAL A 126 13.65 3.57 -8.73
N LEU A 127 12.44 3.02 -8.67
CA LEU A 127 11.44 3.38 -7.66
C LEU A 127 11.37 2.31 -6.58
N MET A 128 11.42 2.73 -5.33
CA MET A 128 11.17 1.90 -4.16
C MET A 128 10.02 2.50 -3.37
N LEU A 129 9.02 1.68 -3.05
CA LEU A 129 7.87 2.02 -2.22
C LEU A 129 7.85 1.13 -0.98
N SER A 130 7.82 1.75 0.20
CA SER A 130 7.53 1.09 1.47
C SER A 130 6.13 1.47 1.92
N VAL A 131 5.26 0.49 2.10
CA VAL A 131 3.83 0.70 2.38
C VAL A 131 3.40 -0.05 3.63
N ASP A 132 2.29 0.34 4.25
CA ASP A 132 1.79 -0.38 5.42
C ASP A 132 1.27 -1.77 5.03
N GLY A 133 0.62 -1.86 3.87
CA GLY A 133 0.14 -3.12 3.29
C GLY A 133 -1.31 -3.42 3.57
N GLY A 134 -2.09 -2.39 3.92
CA GLY A 134 -3.54 -2.39 3.83
C GLY A 134 -4.06 -2.76 2.43
N PRO A 135 -5.38 -2.98 2.28
CA PRO A 135 -5.99 -3.41 1.02
C PRO A 135 -5.59 -2.56 -0.19
N ASP A 136 -5.41 -1.27 0.00
CA ASP A 136 -5.16 -0.27 -1.04
C ASP A 136 -3.68 -0.14 -1.43
N GLU A 137 -2.78 -0.74 -0.65
CA GLU A 137 -1.34 -0.62 -0.85
C GLU A 137 -0.64 -1.97 -0.96
N ASN A 138 -1.31 -3.07 -0.59
CA ASN A 138 -0.67 -4.37 -0.51
C ASN A 138 -0.16 -4.84 -1.90
N PRO A 139 1.15 -5.16 -2.03
CA PRO A 139 1.78 -5.50 -3.30
C PRO A 139 1.23 -6.77 -3.96
N ARG A 140 0.41 -7.57 -3.26
CA ARG A 140 -0.20 -8.78 -3.81
C ARG A 140 -1.50 -8.54 -4.58
N TYR A 141 -2.12 -7.38 -4.45
CA TYR A 141 -3.42 -7.10 -5.06
C TYR A 141 -3.29 -6.52 -6.46
N GLN A 142 -4.24 -6.90 -7.34
CA GLN A 142 -4.23 -6.55 -8.76
C GLN A 142 -4.24 -5.03 -8.96
N LYS A 143 -5.10 -4.29 -8.26
CA LYS A 143 -5.19 -2.83 -8.34
C LYS A 143 -3.84 -2.13 -8.08
N VAL A 144 -3.11 -2.58 -7.06
CA VAL A 144 -1.77 -2.05 -6.73
C VAL A 144 -0.75 -2.38 -7.81
N ILE A 145 -0.82 -3.60 -8.35
CA ILE A 145 0.08 -4.04 -9.42
C ILE A 145 -0.21 -3.27 -10.71
N ASP A 146 -1.47 -2.98 -11.04
CA ASP A 146 -1.84 -2.22 -12.23
C ASP A 146 -1.36 -0.77 -12.15
N VAL A 147 -1.52 -0.11 -10.99
CA VAL A 147 -0.96 1.22 -10.73
C VAL A 147 0.57 1.20 -10.79
N ALA A 148 1.22 0.17 -10.25
CA ALA A 148 2.67 0.01 -10.33
C ALA A 148 3.14 -0.18 -11.79
N ILE A 149 2.44 -0.98 -12.60
CA ILE A 149 2.72 -1.15 -14.03
C ILE A 149 2.54 0.19 -14.75
N HIS A 150 1.48 0.92 -14.44
CA HIS A 150 1.23 2.24 -15.00
C HIS A 150 2.41 3.18 -14.79
N HIS A 151 2.85 3.35 -13.54
CA HIS A 151 4.00 4.21 -13.21
C HIS A 151 5.30 3.71 -13.82
N PHE A 152 5.53 2.39 -13.83
CA PHE A 152 6.71 1.79 -14.44
C PHE A 152 6.83 2.16 -15.92
N LEU A 153 5.71 2.08 -16.65
CA LEU A 153 5.65 2.42 -18.07
C LEU A 153 5.72 3.93 -18.30
N LYS A 154 4.93 4.72 -17.56
CA LYS A 154 4.82 6.17 -17.72
C LYS A 154 6.15 6.88 -17.46
N GLN A 155 6.87 6.46 -16.43
CA GLN A 155 8.14 7.07 -16.02
C GLN A 155 9.37 6.37 -16.61
N ASN A 156 9.18 5.37 -17.48
CA ASN A 156 10.25 4.58 -18.08
C ASN A 156 11.28 4.10 -17.03
N LEU A 157 10.76 3.49 -15.96
CA LEU A 157 11.58 2.97 -14.86
C LEU A 157 12.34 1.73 -15.30
N ASP A 158 13.54 1.55 -14.75
CA ASP A 158 14.34 0.35 -14.90
C ASP A 158 13.91 -0.76 -13.95
N ALA A 159 13.57 -0.37 -12.71
CA ALA A 159 13.06 -1.24 -11.68
C ALA A 159 12.08 -0.50 -10.77
N LEU A 160 11.01 -1.18 -10.37
CA LEU A 160 10.04 -0.73 -9.38
C LEU A 160 9.85 -1.82 -8.33
N PHE A 161 9.92 -1.42 -7.07
CA PHE A 161 9.75 -2.29 -5.92
C PHE A 161 8.65 -1.75 -5.00
N VAL A 162 7.73 -2.60 -4.58
CA VAL A 162 6.75 -2.28 -3.53
C VAL A 162 6.89 -3.31 -2.43
N ALA A 163 7.23 -2.87 -1.23
CA ALA A 163 7.44 -3.71 -0.06
C ALA A 163 6.49 -3.29 1.06
N THR A 164 5.89 -4.27 1.72
CA THR A 164 5.13 -4.07 2.95
C THR A 164 5.74 -4.90 4.07
N ASN A 165 5.56 -4.44 5.30
CA ASN A 165 5.91 -5.20 6.49
C ASN A 165 4.92 -6.35 6.73
N ALA A 166 5.38 -7.41 7.39
CA ALA A 166 4.47 -8.48 7.81
C ALA A 166 3.45 -7.96 8.86
N PRO A 167 2.29 -8.61 9.03
CA PRO A 167 1.29 -8.21 10.02
C PRO A 167 1.88 -8.02 11.43
N GLY A 168 1.46 -6.96 12.12
CA GLY A 168 1.99 -6.58 13.44
C GLY A 168 3.38 -5.92 13.42
N ARG A 169 3.87 -5.54 12.24
CA ARG A 169 5.11 -4.80 12.03
C ARG A 169 4.89 -3.45 11.32
N SER A 170 3.64 -2.97 11.24
CA SER A 170 3.26 -1.67 10.66
C SER A 170 4.05 -0.51 11.26
N ALA A 171 4.26 -0.51 12.59
CA ALA A 171 5.08 0.47 13.30
C ALA A 171 6.55 0.60 12.83
N PHE A 172 7.05 -0.32 12.00
CA PHE A 172 8.37 -0.23 11.37
C PHE A 172 8.34 0.41 9.97
N ASN A 173 7.16 0.75 9.44
CA ASN A 173 7.01 1.56 8.24
C ASN A 173 7.67 2.92 8.49
N ARG A 174 8.45 3.43 7.52
CA ARG A 174 9.31 4.61 7.78
C ARG A 174 8.48 5.88 7.93
N VAL A 175 7.34 5.94 7.24
CA VAL A 175 6.39 7.05 7.28
C VAL A 175 5.76 7.26 8.66
N GLU A 176 5.66 6.21 9.50
CA GLU A 176 5.11 6.30 10.85
C GLU A 176 5.84 7.33 11.72
N ARG A 177 7.15 7.48 11.52
CA ARG A 177 7.93 8.51 12.23
C ARG A 177 7.53 9.93 11.85
N ARG A 178 6.97 10.14 10.66
CA ARG A 178 6.46 11.45 10.19
C ARG A 178 5.10 11.76 10.76
N MET A 179 4.33 10.73 11.10
CA MET A 179 2.99 10.92 11.65
C MET A 179 3.00 11.52 13.06
N ALA A 180 4.02 11.23 13.88
CA ALA A 180 4.08 11.71 15.27
C ALA A 180 4.15 13.25 15.38
N PRO A 181 5.04 13.97 14.67
CA PRO A 181 5.01 15.42 14.62
C PRO A 181 3.69 16.00 14.12
N LEU A 182 3.08 15.41 13.08
CA LEU A 182 1.80 15.87 12.54
C LEU A 182 0.67 15.74 13.57
N SER A 183 0.68 14.69 14.39
CA SER A 183 -0.28 14.54 15.51
C SER A 183 -0.13 15.63 16.57
N ARG A 184 1.08 16.18 16.76
CA ARG A 184 1.30 17.27 17.71
C ARG A 184 0.59 18.53 17.27
N GLU A 185 0.65 18.86 15.98
CA GLU A 185 -0.03 20.04 15.43
C GLU A 185 -1.57 19.90 15.47
N LEU A 186 -2.09 18.67 15.49
CA LEU A 186 -3.52 18.41 15.71
C LEU A 186 -3.99 18.59 17.17
N SER A 187 -3.06 18.69 18.13
CA SER A 187 -3.40 18.72 19.55
C SER A 187 -4.15 20.01 19.91
N GLY A 188 -5.44 19.89 20.21
CA GLY A 188 -6.31 21.03 20.53
C GLY A 188 -6.84 21.79 19.31
N LEU A 189 -6.49 21.37 18.10
CA LEU A 189 -7.06 21.92 16.87
C LEU A 189 -8.52 21.47 16.73
N ILE A 190 -9.44 22.40 16.48
CA ILE A 190 -10.83 22.11 16.16
C ILE A 190 -11.06 22.57 14.72
N LEU A 191 -11.31 21.61 13.84
CA LEU A 191 -11.64 21.92 12.45
C LEU A 191 -13.12 22.32 12.34
N PRO A 192 -13.43 23.38 11.58
CA PRO A 192 -14.79 23.89 11.48
C PRO A 192 -15.70 22.93 10.69
N HIS A 193 -16.86 22.59 11.27
CA HIS A 193 -17.82 21.65 10.69
C HIS A 193 -18.88 22.32 9.79
N GLU A 194 -19.30 23.53 10.13
CA GLU A 194 -20.39 24.24 9.45
C GLU A 194 -19.97 25.66 9.07
N HIS A 195 -18.80 25.81 8.46
CA HIS A 195 -18.26 27.14 8.14
C HIS A 195 -19.23 27.96 7.27
N PHE A 196 -19.87 27.33 6.29
CA PHE A 196 -20.84 27.97 5.39
C PHE A 196 -22.31 27.78 5.82
N GLY A 197 -22.53 27.26 7.03
CA GLY A 197 -23.84 26.92 7.56
C GLY A 197 -24.11 25.42 7.64
N SER A 198 -25.23 25.09 8.26
CA SER A 198 -25.61 23.69 8.52
C SER A 198 -26.11 23.02 7.25
N HIS A 199 -25.51 21.87 6.95
CA HIS A 199 -25.87 20.99 5.85
C HIS A 199 -26.60 19.72 6.34
N LEU A 200 -26.94 19.68 7.63
CA LEU A 200 -27.57 18.54 8.30
C LEU A 200 -29.00 18.87 8.76
N ASP A 201 -29.88 17.87 8.78
CA ASP A 201 -31.17 17.96 9.47
C ASP A 201 -31.04 17.75 10.99
N SER A 202 -32.16 17.89 11.70
CA SER A 202 -32.24 17.63 13.15
C SER A 202 -31.93 16.19 13.57
N GLN A 203 -31.76 15.27 12.62
CA GLN A 203 -31.35 13.89 12.83
C GLN A 203 -29.89 13.63 12.40
N GLY A 204 -29.14 14.67 12.03
CA GLY A 204 -27.74 14.57 11.61
C GLY A 204 -27.56 13.96 10.20
N ARG A 205 -28.60 13.97 9.36
CA ARG A 205 -28.52 13.52 7.97
C ARG A 205 -28.27 14.69 7.04
N THR A 206 -27.44 14.48 6.03
CA THR A 206 -27.16 15.48 5.01
C THR A 206 -28.41 15.84 4.23
N ILE A 207 -28.74 17.13 4.22
CA ILE A 207 -29.84 17.72 3.44
C ILE A 207 -29.33 18.51 2.23
N ASP A 208 -28.06 18.92 2.25
CA ASP A 208 -27.40 19.64 1.18
C ASP A 208 -25.98 19.09 0.96
N GLU A 209 -25.83 18.23 -0.04
CA GLU A 209 -24.55 17.57 -0.36
C GLU A 209 -23.51 18.55 -0.90
N GLU A 210 -23.91 19.60 -1.61
CA GLU A 210 -22.98 20.57 -2.19
C GLU A 210 -22.46 21.54 -1.11
N LEU A 211 -23.31 21.92 -0.15
CA LEU A 211 -22.89 22.66 1.03
C LEU A 211 -22.00 21.80 1.94
N GLU A 212 -22.29 20.50 2.08
CA GLU A 212 -21.44 19.55 2.81
C GLU A 212 -20.04 19.48 2.20
N LYS A 213 -19.92 19.25 0.87
CA LYS A 213 -18.64 19.26 0.17
C LYS A 213 -17.87 20.57 0.37
N SER A 214 -18.57 21.70 0.34
CA SER A 214 -17.97 23.02 0.58
C SER A 214 -17.40 23.15 1.99
N ASN A 215 -18.13 22.65 3.01
CA ASN A 215 -17.67 22.62 4.39
C ASN A 215 -16.47 21.68 4.58
N PHE A 216 -16.49 20.48 3.98
CA PHE A 216 -15.34 19.57 3.99
C PHE A 216 -14.11 20.18 3.34
N LYS A 217 -14.29 20.84 2.20
CA LYS A 217 -13.23 21.55 1.50
C LYS A 217 -12.59 22.59 2.40
N TYR A 218 -13.39 23.44 3.04
CA TYR A 218 -12.87 24.46 3.95
C TYR A 218 -12.10 23.87 5.14
N ALA A 219 -12.63 22.81 5.77
CA ALA A 219 -11.95 22.12 6.86
C ALA A 219 -10.63 21.47 6.41
N GLY A 220 -10.62 20.86 5.22
CA GLY A 220 -9.44 20.24 4.63
C GLY A 220 -8.38 21.25 4.22
N GLU A 221 -8.78 22.37 3.62
CA GLU A 221 -7.89 23.50 3.28
C GLU A 221 -7.28 24.10 4.56
N THR A 222 -8.08 24.31 5.60
CA THR A 222 -7.58 24.76 6.92
C THR A 222 -6.52 23.81 7.46
N LEU A 223 -6.77 22.49 7.43
CA LEU A 223 -5.79 21.50 7.89
C LEU A 223 -4.53 21.48 7.01
N SER A 224 -4.69 21.70 5.70
CA SER A 224 -3.58 21.76 4.76
C SER A 224 -2.65 22.95 5.02
N GLU A 225 -3.22 24.11 5.39
CA GLU A 225 -2.46 25.31 5.75
C GLU A 225 -1.63 25.10 7.03
N GLU A 226 -2.21 24.45 8.03
CA GLU A 226 -1.52 24.13 9.29
C GLU A 226 -0.35 23.16 9.04
N TRP A 227 -0.56 22.09 8.29
CA TRP A 227 0.49 21.10 8.03
C TRP A 227 1.54 21.56 7.04
N THR A 228 1.21 22.43 6.09
CA THR A 228 2.21 23.01 5.16
C THR A 228 3.22 23.89 5.90
N GLN A 229 2.83 24.47 7.04
CA GLN A 229 3.74 25.23 7.90
C GLN A 229 4.69 24.33 8.71
N ALA A 230 4.39 23.03 8.83
CA ALA A 230 5.21 22.10 9.58
C ALA A 230 6.53 21.79 8.86
N THR A 231 7.65 21.93 9.56
CA THR A 231 8.97 21.49 9.08
C THR A 231 9.35 20.20 9.79
N LEU A 232 9.52 19.11 9.02
CA LEU A 232 9.82 17.78 9.56
C LEU A 232 11.26 17.40 9.26
N ASP A 233 12.09 17.26 10.30
CA ASP A 233 13.53 16.97 10.19
C ASP A 233 14.30 17.97 9.28
N ASN A 234 13.92 19.25 9.31
CA ASN A 234 14.43 20.31 8.42
C ASN A 234 14.05 20.16 6.94
N PHE A 235 13.06 19.33 6.62
CA PHE A 235 12.48 19.22 5.29
C PHE A 235 11.08 19.84 5.24
N PRO A 236 10.69 20.38 4.07
CA PRO A 236 9.36 20.96 3.89
C PRO A 236 8.27 19.89 3.92
N THR A 237 7.08 20.33 4.36
CA THR A 237 5.84 19.57 4.24
C THR A 237 4.93 20.30 3.26
N VAL A 238 4.35 19.57 2.33
CA VAL A 238 3.32 20.08 1.42
C VAL A 238 2.04 19.32 1.74
N ALA A 239 0.96 20.02 2.08
CA ALA A 239 -0.33 19.40 2.31
C ALA A 239 -1.38 20.05 1.40
N GLU A 240 -2.25 19.24 0.80
CA GLU A 240 -3.28 19.70 -0.13
C GLU A 240 -4.61 19.01 0.17
N TYR A 241 -5.72 19.75 0.08
CA TYR A 241 -7.05 19.14 0.07
C TYR A 241 -7.37 18.60 -1.32
N ILE A 242 -7.75 17.32 -1.38
CA ILE A 242 -8.07 16.63 -2.63
C ILE A 242 -9.56 16.78 -2.94
N VAL A 243 -9.83 17.36 -4.10
CA VAL A 243 -11.19 17.52 -4.62
C VAL A 243 -11.75 16.15 -5.04
N PRO A 244 -12.95 15.75 -4.55
CA PRO A 244 -13.51 14.42 -4.79
C PRO A 244 -13.59 14.01 -6.27
N GLU A 245 -13.98 14.95 -7.13
CA GLU A 245 -14.28 14.71 -8.55
C GLU A 245 -13.05 14.26 -9.36
N VAL A 246 -11.84 14.51 -8.87
CA VAL A 246 -10.56 14.20 -9.53
C VAL A 246 -9.58 13.53 -8.56
N SER A 247 -10.10 12.72 -7.65
CA SER A 247 -9.34 12.18 -6.51
C SER A 247 -8.59 10.87 -6.79
N GLU A 248 -8.80 10.25 -7.96
CA GLU A 248 -8.26 8.94 -8.33
C GLU A 248 -7.86 8.87 -9.81
N LEU A 249 -6.95 7.95 -10.15
CA LEU A 249 -6.67 7.60 -11.55
C LEU A 249 -7.87 6.92 -12.21
N GLU A 250 -8.23 7.37 -13.41
CA GLU A 250 -9.23 6.68 -14.22
C GLU A 250 -8.69 5.33 -14.71
N THR A 251 -9.43 4.25 -14.49
CA THR A 251 -8.97 2.89 -14.82
C THR A 251 -8.71 2.73 -16.32
N GLU A 252 -9.50 3.39 -17.16
CA GLU A 252 -9.37 3.40 -18.62
C GLU A 252 -8.10 4.12 -19.10
N SER A 253 -7.56 5.03 -18.28
CA SER A 253 -6.35 5.80 -18.58
C SER A 253 -5.06 5.04 -18.24
N LEU A 254 -5.18 3.93 -17.50
CA LEU A 254 -4.01 3.16 -17.06
C LEU A 254 -3.28 2.52 -18.24
N LEU A 255 -1.99 2.83 -18.31
CA LEU A 255 -1.05 2.12 -19.18
C LEU A 255 -0.96 0.65 -18.74
N THR A 256 -1.43 -0.25 -19.59
CA THR A 256 -1.41 -1.70 -19.35
C THR A 256 -0.53 -2.44 -20.36
N LYS A 257 -0.22 -3.70 -20.04
CA LYS A 257 0.53 -4.62 -20.92
C LYS A 257 -0.11 -5.99 -20.92
N ASP A 258 0.21 -6.76 -21.95
CA ASP A 258 -0.27 -8.13 -22.07
C ASP A 258 0.38 -9.09 -21.04
N GLN A 259 -0.12 -10.32 -21.01
CA GLN A 259 0.34 -11.34 -20.08
C GLN A 259 1.75 -11.87 -20.37
N ASP A 260 2.25 -11.75 -21.61
CA ASP A 260 3.62 -12.16 -21.94
C ASP A 260 4.62 -11.16 -21.35
N TRP A 261 4.31 -9.87 -21.50
CA TRP A 261 5.03 -8.81 -20.82
C TRP A 261 4.96 -8.99 -19.31
N TYR A 262 3.76 -9.19 -18.74
CA TYR A 262 3.59 -9.42 -17.30
C TYR A 262 4.47 -10.57 -16.79
N LYS A 263 4.42 -11.73 -17.45
CA LYS A 263 5.24 -12.90 -17.12
C LYS A 263 6.74 -12.59 -17.19
N ASN A 264 7.16 -11.78 -18.15
CA ASN A 264 8.56 -11.43 -18.31
C ASN A 264 9.02 -10.39 -17.29
N HIS A 265 8.16 -9.45 -16.88
CA HIS A 265 8.56 -8.25 -16.14
C HIS A 265 8.16 -8.22 -14.67
N VAL A 266 7.16 -9.00 -14.25
CA VAL A 266 6.55 -8.90 -12.91
C VAL A 266 6.85 -10.14 -12.07
N ARG A 267 7.27 -9.94 -10.82
CA ARG A 267 7.34 -10.98 -9.78
C ARG A 267 6.55 -10.52 -8.56
N THR A 268 5.61 -11.35 -8.15
CA THR A 268 4.77 -11.09 -6.98
C THR A 268 5.15 -12.02 -5.84
N SER A 269 4.97 -11.52 -4.62
CA SER A 269 5.02 -12.29 -3.38
C SER A 269 4.00 -11.71 -2.40
N GLN A 270 3.81 -12.35 -1.27
CA GLN A 270 2.85 -11.96 -0.25
C GLN A 270 3.11 -10.56 0.31
N TYR A 271 4.37 -10.10 0.31
CA TYR A 271 4.78 -8.83 0.93
C TYR A 271 5.71 -7.98 0.04
N PHE A 272 5.94 -8.41 -1.21
CA PHE A 272 6.91 -7.75 -2.10
C PHE A 272 6.54 -7.91 -3.58
N LEU A 273 6.54 -6.80 -4.32
CA LEU A 273 6.36 -6.72 -5.76
C LEU A 273 7.65 -6.25 -6.40
N GLN A 274 8.01 -6.85 -7.54
CA GLN A 274 9.12 -6.42 -8.40
C GLN A 274 8.63 -6.29 -9.83
N ILE A 275 8.88 -5.13 -10.44
CA ILE A 275 8.71 -4.91 -11.88
C ILE A 275 10.06 -4.43 -12.42
N VAL A 276 10.64 -5.17 -13.38
CA VAL A 276 12.00 -4.87 -13.84
C VAL A 276 12.09 -4.98 -15.36
N LYS A 277 12.78 -4.02 -15.99
CA LYS A 277 13.09 -4.05 -17.43
C LYS A 277 13.79 -5.34 -17.83
N CYS A 278 13.70 -5.65 -19.12
CA CYS A 278 14.46 -6.73 -19.76
C CYS A 278 15.45 -6.13 -20.75
N HIS A 279 16.43 -6.91 -21.17
CA HIS A 279 17.46 -6.48 -22.12
C HIS A 279 16.99 -6.52 -23.59
N ASN A 280 15.73 -6.85 -23.86
CA ASN A 280 15.19 -6.83 -25.22
C ASN A 280 14.81 -5.39 -25.60
N GLU A 281 15.56 -4.80 -26.52
CA GLU A 281 15.36 -3.43 -27.02
C GLU A 281 14.02 -3.23 -27.76
N ASN A 282 13.42 -4.31 -28.27
CA ASN A 282 12.07 -4.26 -28.84
C ASN A 282 10.97 -4.20 -27.75
N CYS A 283 11.32 -4.51 -26.50
CA CYS A 283 10.41 -4.54 -25.37
C CYS A 283 10.59 -3.35 -24.42
N CYS A 284 11.84 -3.00 -24.10
CA CYS A 284 12.17 -1.95 -23.15
C CYS A 284 13.09 -0.90 -23.77
N GLN A 285 12.86 0.36 -23.38
CA GLN A 285 13.77 1.45 -23.66
C GLN A 285 15.14 1.22 -22.97
N PRO A 286 16.21 1.90 -23.42
CA PRO A 286 17.53 1.79 -22.82
C PRO A 286 17.51 1.91 -21.29
N ILE A 287 18.33 1.09 -20.65
CA ILE A 287 18.55 1.08 -19.20
C ILE A 287 19.27 2.38 -18.82
N ARG A 288 18.81 3.02 -17.74
CA ARG A 288 19.31 4.30 -17.23
C ARG A 288 20.08 4.17 -15.91
N SER A 289 20.04 3.01 -15.27
CA SER A 289 20.60 2.75 -13.94
C SER A 289 21.66 1.64 -13.94
N SER A 290 22.52 1.70 -12.93
CA SER A 290 23.50 0.67 -12.55
C SER A 290 22.87 -0.55 -11.86
N TYR A 291 21.53 -0.65 -11.80
CA TYR A 291 20.82 -1.76 -11.17
C TYR A 291 21.27 -3.11 -11.73
N PHE A 292 21.41 -3.21 -13.05
CA PHE A 292 21.78 -4.46 -13.73
C PHE A 292 23.25 -4.84 -13.56
N ASP A 293 24.11 -3.91 -13.11
CA ASP A 293 25.49 -4.23 -12.72
C ASP A 293 25.54 -5.02 -11.40
N ILE A 294 24.48 -4.89 -10.58
CA ILE A 294 24.35 -5.53 -9.27
C ILE A 294 23.44 -6.77 -9.37
N VAL A 295 22.35 -6.65 -10.13
CA VAL A 295 21.31 -7.67 -10.29
C VAL A 295 21.22 -8.05 -11.77
N ALA A 296 22.24 -8.76 -12.26
CA ALA A 296 22.33 -9.15 -13.67
C ALA A 296 21.13 -10.02 -14.11
N ASP A 297 20.61 -10.87 -13.23
CA ASP A 297 19.45 -11.73 -13.48
C ASP A 297 18.09 -10.99 -13.41
N ARG A 298 18.13 -9.65 -13.38
CA ARG A 298 16.99 -8.72 -13.34
C ARG A 298 16.19 -8.72 -12.05
N PHE A 299 15.89 -9.86 -11.44
CA PHE A 299 15.07 -9.91 -10.23
C PHE A 299 15.92 -10.21 -8.98
N LEU A 300 15.57 -9.58 -7.86
CA LEU A 300 16.14 -9.96 -6.56
C LEU A 300 15.74 -11.41 -6.28
N PRO A 301 16.64 -12.30 -5.84
CA PRO A 301 16.31 -13.71 -5.63
C PRO A 301 15.28 -13.89 -4.52
N PRO A 302 14.49 -14.98 -4.55
CA PRO A 302 13.62 -15.34 -3.45
C PRO A 302 14.44 -15.54 -2.16
N PRO A 303 13.93 -15.16 -0.98
CA PRO A 303 14.64 -15.35 0.28
C PRO A 303 14.74 -16.84 0.62
N ILE A 304 15.97 -17.37 0.66
CA ILE A 304 16.24 -18.78 0.98
C ILE A 304 17.06 -18.86 2.27
N PRO A 305 16.57 -19.57 3.30
CA PRO A 305 17.35 -19.81 4.50
C PRO A 305 18.49 -20.79 4.22
N VAL A 306 19.57 -20.67 4.98
CA VAL A 306 20.73 -21.56 4.90
C VAL A 306 21.08 -22.12 6.27
N CYS A 307 21.42 -23.40 6.31
CA CYS A 307 21.95 -24.07 7.50
C CYS A 307 23.25 -24.80 7.15
N GLN A 308 24.13 -24.90 8.15
CA GLN A 308 25.37 -25.67 8.01
C GLN A 308 25.10 -27.12 8.37
N THR A 309 25.48 -28.02 7.47
CA THR A 309 25.39 -29.47 7.66
C THR A 309 26.78 -30.10 7.56
N THR A 310 26.91 -31.38 7.91
CA THR A 310 28.15 -32.15 7.70
C THR A 310 28.55 -32.22 6.22
N GLY A 311 27.60 -32.04 5.30
CA GLY A 311 27.82 -31.98 3.84
C GLY A 311 27.96 -30.56 3.29
N GLY A 312 28.19 -29.55 4.13
CA GLY A 312 28.29 -28.14 3.74
C GLY A 312 26.99 -27.35 3.94
N LEU A 313 26.89 -26.18 3.30
CA LEU A 313 25.70 -25.34 3.36
C LEU A 313 24.55 -25.93 2.55
N LYS A 314 23.36 -26.00 3.16
CA LYS A 314 22.12 -26.46 2.53
C LYS A 314 20.97 -25.53 2.91
N ALA A 315 19.91 -25.55 2.12
CA ALA A 315 18.65 -24.95 2.52
C ALA A 315 17.82 -26.01 3.27
N PRO A 316 17.31 -25.71 4.47
CA PRO A 316 16.42 -26.62 5.20
C PRO A 316 15.10 -26.80 4.46
N ASP A 317 14.34 -27.82 4.82
CA ASP A 317 12.97 -27.96 4.31
C ASP A 317 12.08 -26.82 4.85
N ALA A 318 11.05 -26.43 4.09
CA ALA A 318 10.17 -25.32 4.46
C ALA A 318 9.41 -25.59 5.78
N SER A 319 9.20 -26.87 6.13
CA SER A 319 8.60 -27.30 7.40
C SER A 319 9.53 -27.15 8.61
N GLU A 320 10.84 -26.99 8.41
CA GLU A 320 11.85 -26.91 9.48
C GLU A 320 12.11 -25.46 9.88
N SER A 321 11.08 -24.72 10.29
CA SER A 321 11.15 -23.28 10.56
C SER A 321 12.21 -22.87 11.58
N ASP A 322 12.51 -23.74 12.57
CA ASP A 322 13.51 -23.47 13.60
C ASP A 322 14.94 -23.39 13.04
N LEU A 323 15.18 -23.96 11.86
CA LEU A 323 16.47 -23.93 11.18
C LEU A 323 16.61 -22.75 10.21
N HIS A 324 15.57 -21.92 10.05
CA HIS A 324 15.57 -20.85 9.05
C HIS A 324 16.49 -19.70 9.48
N ARG A 325 17.64 -19.60 8.80
CA ARG A 325 18.58 -18.47 8.93
C ARG A 325 18.76 -17.82 7.56
N PHE A 326 18.15 -16.66 7.37
CA PHE A 326 18.23 -15.92 6.11
C PHE A 326 19.53 -15.14 6.05
N PRO A 327 20.35 -15.35 5.00
CA PRO A 327 21.57 -14.58 4.81
C PRO A 327 21.26 -13.20 4.22
N SER A 328 22.27 -12.35 4.09
CA SER A 328 22.12 -11.07 3.39
C SER A 328 21.74 -11.28 1.92
N LEU A 329 21.10 -10.28 1.30
CA LEU A 329 20.71 -10.31 -0.11
C LEU A 329 21.87 -10.70 -1.03
N PHE A 330 23.05 -10.09 -0.85
CA PHE A 330 24.23 -10.37 -1.67
C PHE A 330 24.75 -11.78 -1.49
N PHE A 331 24.72 -12.31 -0.26
CA PHE A 331 25.08 -13.70 -0.05
C PHE A 331 24.06 -14.63 -0.72
N ASN A 332 22.75 -14.34 -0.59
CA ASN A 332 21.68 -15.08 -1.25
C ASN A 332 21.84 -15.09 -2.79
N GLN A 333 22.21 -13.95 -3.39
CA GLN A 333 22.51 -13.83 -4.82
C GLN A 333 23.70 -14.70 -5.26
N SER A 334 24.68 -14.90 -4.39
CA SER A 334 25.85 -15.75 -4.70
C SER A 334 25.58 -17.26 -4.54
N LEU A 335 24.43 -17.66 -3.99
CA LEU A 335 24.12 -19.06 -3.73
C LEU A 335 23.87 -19.84 -5.01
N LYS A 336 24.50 -21.01 -5.10
CA LYS A 336 24.21 -22.01 -6.15
C LYS A 336 23.02 -22.88 -5.71
N LEU A 337 21.82 -22.31 -5.82
CA LEU A 337 20.58 -22.90 -5.30
C LEU A 337 20.34 -24.34 -5.75
N ASP A 338 20.68 -24.71 -6.99
CA ASP A 338 20.49 -26.07 -7.52
C ASP A 338 21.13 -27.17 -6.65
N ASN A 339 22.23 -26.85 -5.97
CA ASN A 339 22.97 -27.77 -5.11
C ASN A 339 22.54 -27.69 -3.64
N MET A 340 21.82 -26.64 -3.26
CA MET A 340 21.47 -26.34 -1.87
C MET A 340 20.02 -26.66 -1.53
N LEU A 341 19.11 -26.50 -2.50
CA LEU A 341 17.69 -26.67 -2.28
C LEU A 341 17.32 -28.11 -1.87
N PRO A 342 16.36 -28.29 -0.95
CA PRO A 342 15.82 -29.59 -0.60
C PRO A 342 15.07 -30.21 -1.79
N ARG A 343 14.86 -31.54 -1.76
CA ARG A 343 14.17 -32.27 -2.85
C ARG A 343 12.77 -31.72 -3.12
N SER A 344 12.06 -31.30 -2.07
CA SER A 344 10.74 -30.67 -2.12
C SER A 344 10.74 -29.42 -3.00
N ALA A 345 11.73 -28.53 -2.83
CA ALA A 345 11.86 -27.30 -3.58
C ALA A 345 12.34 -27.50 -5.03
N LYS A 346 13.10 -28.57 -5.31
CA LYS A 346 13.55 -28.91 -6.68
C LYS A 346 12.40 -29.32 -7.62
N ALA A 347 11.21 -29.58 -7.09
CA ALA A 347 10.03 -29.86 -7.91
C ALA A 347 9.51 -28.62 -8.67
N PHE A 348 9.88 -27.41 -8.24
CA PHE A 348 9.43 -26.18 -8.88
C PHE A 348 10.32 -25.82 -10.07
N LYS A 349 9.71 -25.61 -11.25
CA LYS A 349 10.42 -25.12 -12.44
C LYS A 349 10.87 -23.67 -12.31
N ILE A 350 10.08 -22.87 -11.61
CA ILE A 350 10.41 -21.50 -11.20
C ILE A 350 10.22 -21.45 -9.70
N LEU A 351 11.25 -21.05 -8.96
CA LEU A 351 11.21 -21.04 -7.52
C LEU A 351 10.21 -19.98 -7.02
N PRO A 352 9.20 -20.36 -6.21
CA PRO A 352 8.27 -19.39 -5.64
C PRO A 352 8.97 -18.43 -4.67
N TYR A 353 8.64 -17.14 -4.73
CA TYR A 353 9.20 -16.15 -3.81
C TYR A 353 8.84 -16.42 -2.36
N ASP A 354 7.62 -16.89 -2.13
CA ASP A 354 7.14 -17.16 -0.79
C ASP A 354 7.44 -18.60 -0.32
N LEU A 355 8.37 -19.33 -0.95
CA LEU A 355 8.67 -20.72 -0.60
C LEU A 355 8.91 -20.94 0.90
N TYR A 356 9.50 -19.95 1.60
CA TYR A 356 9.76 -20.00 3.04
C TYR A 356 8.89 -19.02 3.85
N CYS A 357 7.81 -18.50 3.27
CA CYS A 357 6.88 -17.60 3.95
C CYS A 357 5.87 -18.42 4.77
N PRO A 358 5.84 -18.32 6.11
CA PRO A 358 5.00 -19.17 6.94
C PRO A 358 3.50 -19.02 6.67
N SER A 359 3.03 -17.80 6.38
CA SER A 359 1.61 -17.47 6.23
C SER A 359 0.95 -18.09 4.99
N ILE A 360 1.74 -18.61 4.05
CA ILE A 360 1.21 -19.13 2.78
C ILE A 360 1.59 -20.58 2.50
N GLN A 361 2.37 -21.24 3.37
CA GLN A 361 2.94 -22.58 3.11
C GLN A 361 1.91 -23.57 2.60
N SER A 362 0.74 -23.57 3.22
CA SER A 362 -0.36 -24.45 2.91
C SER A 362 -0.99 -24.21 1.53
N SER A 363 -0.97 -22.95 1.05
CA SER A 363 -1.54 -22.55 -0.24
C SER A 363 -0.51 -22.32 -1.36
N LEU A 364 0.78 -22.53 -1.08
CA LEU A 364 1.88 -22.24 -2.01
C LEU A 364 1.71 -22.90 -3.38
N VAL A 365 1.42 -24.21 -3.39
CA VAL A 365 1.30 -25.00 -4.64
C VAL A 365 0.07 -24.59 -5.45
N GLU A 366 -0.97 -24.10 -4.78
CA GLU A 366 -2.20 -23.62 -5.40
C GLU A 366 -2.01 -22.26 -6.07
N ARG A 367 -1.01 -21.48 -5.62
CA ARG A 367 -0.62 -20.17 -6.17
C ARG A 367 0.35 -20.24 -7.36
N ILE A 368 0.57 -21.43 -7.92
CA ILE A 368 1.46 -21.63 -9.07
C ILE A 368 0.65 -21.93 -10.32
N CYS A 369 0.83 -21.11 -11.36
CA CYS A 369 0.24 -21.34 -12.68
C CYS A 369 0.75 -22.65 -13.28
N LYS A 370 -0.16 -23.54 -13.66
CA LYS A 370 0.21 -24.86 -14.21
C LYS A 370 0.69 -24.81 -15.67
N ILE A 371 0.45 -23.70 -16.36
CA ILE A 371 0.82 -23.50 -17.77
C ILE A 371 2.21 -22.85 -17.86
N CYS A 372 2.41 -21.71 -17.20
CA CYS A 372 3.65 -20.93 -17.30
C CYS A 372 4.60 -21.11 -16.10
N HIS A 373 4.18 -21.83 -15.06
CA HIS A 373 4.92 -22.10 -13.82
C HIS A 373 5.24 -20.87 -12.96
N LEU A 374 4.71 -19.70 -13.31
CA LEU A 374 4.86 -18.48 -12.51
C LEU A 374 4.07 -18.59 -11.20
N TYR A 375 4.69 -18.15 -10.11
CA TYR A 375 4.04 -17.95 -8.83
C TYR A 375 3.27 -16.62 -8.82
N VAL A 376 2.03 -16.64 -8.34
CA VAL A 376 1.15 -15.47 -8.23
C VAL A 376 0.65 -15.36 -6.79
N ALA A 377 0.93 -14.23 -6.14
CA ALA A 377 0.67 -14.07 -4.71
C ALA A 377 -0.84 -14.05 -4.35
N SER A 378 -1.74 -13.62 -5.24
CA SER A 378 -3.20 -13.72 -5.06
C SER A 378 -3.78 -14.91 -5.83
N GLN A 379 -4.69 -15.67 -5.20
CA GLN A 379 -5.37 -16.78 -5.87
C GLN A 379 -6.42 -16.28 -6.86
N VAL A 380 -7.04 -15.14 -6.58
CA VAL A 380 -7.97 -14.48 -7.52
C VAL A 380 -7.24 -14.02 -8.77
N MET A 381 -6.09 -13.37 -8.61
CA MET A 381 -5.23 -13.02 -9.74
C MET A 381 -4.79 -14.24 -10.54
N LEU A 382 -4.45 -15.34 -9.86
CA LEU A 382 -4.07 -16.56 -10.55
C LEU A 382 -5.22 -17.12 -11.41
N LYS A 383 -6.46 -17.08 -10.93
CA LYS A 383 -7.65 -17.49 -11.72
C LYS A 383 -7.77 -16.63 -12.99
N LYS A 384 -7.69 -15.31 -12.86
CA LYS A 384 -7.70 -14.37 -14.00
C LYS A 384 -6.55 -14.67 -14.98
N HIS A 385 -5.33 -14.86 -14.46
CA HIS A 385 -4.14 -15.22 -15.25
C HIS A 385 -4.31 -16.54 -16.03
N VAL A 386 -4.85 -17.59 -15.41
CA VAL A 386 -5.08 -18.89 -16.07
C VAL A 386 -6.16 -18.81 -17.15
N GLN A 387 -7.21 -18.02 -16.93
CA GLN A 387 -8.25 -17.80 -17.94
C GLN A 387 -7.67 -17.16 -19.21
N LEU A 388 -6.77 -16.19 -19.06
CA LEU A 388 -6.12 -15.52 -20.20
C LEU A 388 -5.25 -16.47 -21.03
N HIS A 389 -4.56 -17.44 -20.40
CA HIS A 389 -3.87 -18.50 -21.16
C HIS A 389 -4.86 -19.33 -22.01
N ARG A 390 -6.00 -19.72 -21.43
CA ARG A 390 -7.01 -20.54 -22.15
C ARG A 390 -7.65 -19.80 -23.32
N GLN A 391 -7.87 -18.50 -23.19
CA GLN A 391 -8.42 -17.66 -24.26
C GLN A 391 -7.45 -17.53 -25.44
N ARG A 392 -6.13 -17.58 -25.19
CA ARG A 392 -5.10 -17.50 -26.23
C ARG A 392 -4.96 -18.80 -27.03
N ASP A 393 -5.20 -19.95 -26.42
CA ASP A 393 -5.19 -21.26 -27.10
C ASP A 393 -6.41 -21.46 -28.02
N LEU A 394 -7.45 -20.63 -27.88
CA LEU A 394 -8.65 -20.64 -28.73
C LEU A 394 -8.48 -19.63 -29.88
N GLY A 395 -8.48 -20.13 -31.12
CA GLY A 395 -8.37 -19.28 -32.31
C GLY A 395 -9.54 -18.29 -32.46
N PRO A 396 -9.39 -17.24 -33.31
CA PRO A 396 -10.35 -16.13 -33.40
C PRO A 396 -11.80 -16.52 -33.74
N GLY A 397 -12.04 -17.71 -34.30
CA GLY A 397 -13.38 -18.21 -34.65
C GLY A 397 -14.20 -18.80 -33.50
N GLN A 398 -13.65 -18.98 -32.30
CA GLN A 398 -14.37 -19.55 -31.13
C GLN A 398 -14.64 -18.55 -30.01
N LEU A 399 -14.14 -17.30 -30.13
CA LEU A 399 -14.38 -16.22 -29.16
C LEU A 399 -15.86 -15.80 -29.08
N ALA A 400 -16.66 -16.08 -30.12
CA ALA A 400 -18.11 -15.83 -30.11
C ALA A 400 -18.90 -16.75 -29.15
N HIS A 401 -18.26 -17.80 -28.61
CA HIS A 401 -18.85 -18.73 -27.64
C HIS A 401 -18.10 -18.77 -26.30
N ALA A 402 -17.18 -17.83 -26.06
CA ALA A 402 -16.58 -17.68 -24.74
C ALA A 402 -17.68 -17.31 -23.73
N PRO A 403 -17.78 -17.99 -22.57
CA PRO A 403 -18.78 -17.65 -21.57
C PRO A 403 -18.60 -16.18 -21.13
N PRO A 404 -19.68 -15.40 -20.99
CA PRO A 404 -19.60 -13.98 -20.71
C PRO A 404 -19.16 -13.76 -19.27
N GLN A 405 -18.25 -12.80 -19.11
CA GLN A 405 -17.69 -12.24 -17.87
C GLN A 405 -17.01 -13.24 -16.90
N PRO A 406 -16.01 -12.77 -16.13
CA PRO A 406 -15.51 -13.57 -15.01
C PRO A 406 -16.70 -13.92 -14.11
N GLN A 407 -16.91 -15.23 -13.88
CA GLN A 407 -17.88 -15.69 -12.90
C GLN A 407 -17.55 -15.00 -11.56
N ARG A 408 -18.51 -14.21 -11.04
CA ARG A 408 -18.39 -13.57 -9.72
C ARG A 408 -17.91 -14.60 -8.70
N ILE A 409 -16.96 -14.20 -7.86
CA ILE A 409 -16.33 -15.08 -6.89
C ILE A 409 -17.33 -15.33 -5.78
N ARG A 410 -17.77 -16.57 -5.59
CA ARG A 410 -18.61 -16.93 -4.44
C ARG A 410 -17.73 -17.18 -3.22
N PRO A 411 -17.79 -16.35 -2.16
CA PRO A 411 -17.01 -16.57 -0.96
C PRO A 411 -17.70 -17.59 -0.05
N VAL A 412 -16.94 -18.11 0.93
CA VAL A 412 -17.46 -18.93 2.03
C VAL A 412 -18.06 -18.03 3.10
N GLN A 413 -17.41 -16.90 3.35
CA GLN A 413 -17.82 -15.92 4.35
C GLN A 413 -17.29 -14.55 3.96
N VAL A 414 -18.08 -13.51 4.23
CA VAL A 414 -17.60 -12.13 4.24
C VAL A 414 -17.26 -11.75 5.68
N ALA A 415 -16.01 -11.34 5.90
CA ALA A 415 -15.47 -11.00 7.21
C ALA A 415 -15.65 -9.51 7.53
N ALA A 416 -15.57 -8.64 6.53
CA ALA A 416 -15.76 -7.21 6.66
C ALA A 416 -16.20 -6.59 5.32
N LYS A 417 -16.89 -5.45 5.39
CA LYS A 417 -17.22 -4.58 4.24
C LYS A 417 -16.67 -3.18 4.50
N ARG A 418 -16.00 -2.59 3.51
CA ARG A 418 -15.53 -1.19 3.50
C ARG A 418 -15.93 -0.57 2.17
N HIS A 419 -16.90 0.34 2.19
CA HIS A 419 -17.47 0.94 0.97
C HIS A 419 -17.93 -0.14 -0.03
N ILE A 420 -17.35 -0.21 -1.23
CA ILE A 420 -17.61 -1.23 -2.25
C ILE A 420 -16.70 -2.45 -2.13
N GLU A 421 -15.74 -2.49 -1.20
CA GLU A 421 -14.83 -3.61 -1.04
C GLU A 421 -15.22 -4.53 0.11
N LEU A 422 -14.94 -5.83 -0.06
CA LEU A 422 -15.28 -6.89 0.87
C LEU A 422 -14.04 -7.71 1.20
N MET A 423 -13.78 -7.90 2.49
CA MET A 423 -12.83 -8.92 2.93
C MET A 423 -13.56 -10.25 2.95
N ALA A 424 -13.21 -11.14 2.03
CA ALA A 424 -13.90 -12.40 1.82
C ALA A 424 -12.95 -13.59 2.04
N PHE A 425 -13.45 -14.61 2.73
CA PHE A 425 -12.81 -15.91 2.79
C PHE A 425 -13.28 -16.73 1.60
N ILE A 426 -12.39 -17.03 0.67
CA ILE A 426 -12.68 -17.86 -0.50
C ILE A 426 -12.20 -19.29 -0.24
N ALA A 427 -13.09 -20.27 -0.46
CA ALA A 427 -12.70 -21.67 -0.47
C ALA A 427 -11.89 -21.98 -1.72
N HIS A 428 -10.70 -22.51 -1.51
CA HIS A 428 -9.88 -23.13 -2.53
C HIS A 428 -9.58 -24.56 -2.07
N ARG A 429 -10.34 -25.51 -2.61
CA ARG A 429 -10.33 -26.93 -2.20
C ARG A 429 -10.61 -27.07 -0.69
N GLU A 430 -9.63 -27.51 0.10
CA GLU A 430 -9.73 -27.71 1.55
C GLU A 430 -9.26 -26.48 2.35
N MET A 431 -8.87 -25.39 1.67
CA MET A 431 -8.25 -24.21 2.28
C MET A 431 -9.13 -22.96 2.17
N LEU A 432 -8.96 -22.03 3.11
CA LEU A 432 -9.55 -20.69 3.07
C LEU A 432 -8.47 -19.65 2.80
N SER A 433 -8.70 -18.77 1.82
CA SER A 433 -7.85 -17.61 1.54
C SER A 433 -8.64 -16.32 1.83
N ALA A 434 -8.06 -15.41 2.63
CA ALA A 434 -8.62 -14.09 2.87
C ALA A 434 -8.13 -13.11 1.80
N GLU A 435 -9.06 -12.58 1.01
CA GLU A 435 -8.79 -11.59 -0.04
C GLU A 435 -9.75 -10.40 0.08
N TRP A 436 -9.26 -9.21 -0.30
CA TRP A 436 -10.09 -8.02 -0.47
C TRP A 436 -10.54 -7.98 -1.92
N LEU A 437 -11.83 -7.83 -2.16
CA LEU A 437 -12.46 -7.92 -3.48
C LEU A 437 -13.53 -6.83 -3.61
N ASP A 438 -13.71 -6.30 -4.82
CA ASP A 438 -14.84 -5.43 -5.12
C ASP A 438 -16.16 -6.20 -5.01
N GLU A 439 -17.20 -5.56 -4.49
CA GLU A 439 -18.55 -6.12 -4.32
C GLU A 439 -19.13 -6.62 -5.64
N ASP A 440 -18.82 -5.93 -6.75
CA ASP A 440 -19.22 -6.32 -8.10
C ASP A 440 -18.54 -7.61 -8.60
N ASP A 441 -17.37 -7.93 -8.06
CA ASP A 441 -16.58 -9.13 -8.37
C ASP A 441 -17.02 -10.34 -7.51
N VAL A 442 -17.95 -10.16 -6.56
CA VAL A 442 -18.35 -11.17 -5.56
C VAL A 442 -19.81 -11.58 -5.71
N ASP A 443 -20.09 -12.89 -5.63
CA ASP A 443 -21.46 -13.42 -5.58
C ASP A 443 -21.91 -13.52 -4.11
N LEU A 444 -22.73 -12.55 -3.70
CA LEU A 444 -23.28 -12.41 -2.35
C LEU A 444 -24.64 -13.12 -2.16
N SER A 445 -25.10 -13.88 -3.15
CA SER A 445 -26.40 -14.56 -3.09
C SER A 445 -26.49 -15.46 -1.85
N ASP A 446 -27.51 -15.21 -1.02
CA ASP A 446 -27.78 -15.91 0.24
C ASP A 446 -26.70 -15.74 1.34
N MET A 447 -25.86 -14.70 1.27
CA MET A 447 -24.81 -14.44 2.26
C MET A 447 -25.13 -13.24 3.15
N LEU A 448 -24.87 -13.40 4.46
CA LEU A 448 -24.86 -12.30 5.40
C LEU A 448 -23.58 -11.49 5.20
N VAL A 449 -23.71 -10.31 4.63
CA VAL A 449 -22.64 -9.32 4.59
C VAL A 449 -22.69 -8.53 5.90
N PRO A 450 -21.62 -8.48 6.69
CA PRO A 450 -21.54 -7.54 7.80
C PRO A 450 -21.80 -6.14 7.25
N GLU A 451 -22.85 -5.45 7.73
CA GLU A 451 -23.03 -4.05 7.39
C GLU A 451 -21.77 -3.32 7.86
N GLY A 452 -20.98 -2.81 6.90
CA GLY A 452 -19.82 -1.94 7.17
C GLY A 452 -20.24 -0.57 7.70
N ASP A 453 -21.54 -0.31 7.77
CA ASP A 453 -22.06 0.76 8.59
C ASP A 453 -21.94 0.31 10.05
N ILE A 454 -21.16 1.08 10.81
CA ILE A 454 -21.57 1.38 12.19
C ILE A 454 -22.98 1.96 12.04
N ASN A 455 -23.98 1.08 12.05
CA ASN A 455 -25.39 1.43 11.95
C ASN A 455 -25.75 1.98 13.33
N ASP A 456 -25.23 3.16 13.64
CA ASP A 456 -25.62 3.95 14.78
C ASP A 456 -26.97 4.60 14.43
N LYS A 457 -27.97 3.77 14.19
CA LYS A 457 -29.38 4.19 14.14
C LYS A 457 -29.86 4.70 15.52
N SER A 458 -28.98 4.70 16.52
CA SER A 458 -29.24 5.18 17.88
C SER A 458 -28.39 6.36 18.35
N ALA A 459 -27.24 6.69 17.74
CA ALA A 459 -26.50 7.88 18.15
C ALA A 459 -26.99 9.13 17.41
N THR A 460 -28.19 9.58 17.76
CA THR A 460 -28.45 11.02 17.74
C THR A 460 -27.51 11.65 18.76
N MET A 461 -26.43 12.26 18.28
CA MET A 461 -25.56 13.06 19.13
C MET A 461 -25.93 14.55 19.03
N PRO A 462 -25.95 15.26 20.16
CA PRO A 462 -26.32 16.66 20.21
C PRO A 462 -25.22 17.51 19.56
N ILE A 463 -25.64 18.47 18.74
CA ILE A 463 -24.80 19.58 18.30
C ILE A 463 -24.60 20.45 19.55
N VAL A 464 -23.41 20.39 20.14
CA VAL A 464 -23.04 21.22 21.30
C VAL A 464 -22.32 22.44 20.77
N THR A 465 -22.82 23.64 21.08
CA THR A 465 -22.17 24.88 20.65
C THR A 465 -20.88 25.11 21.42
N ILE A 466 -19.97 25.94 20.88
CA ILE A 466 -18.69 26.25 21.53
C ILE A 466 -18.90 26.83 22.94
N GLU A 467 -19.99 27.58 23.14
CA GLU A 467 -20.37 28.12 24.45
C GLU A 467 -20.81 27.03 25.44
N GLU A 468 -21.49 25.97 24.98
CA GLU A 468 -21.93 24.84 25.82
C GLU A 468 -20.76 23.90 26.18
N HIS A 469 -19.79 23.72 25.27
CA HIS A 469 -18.59 22.90 25.54
C HIS A 469 -17.71 23.52 26.64
N LEU A 470 -17.58 24.85 26.67
CA LEU A 470 -16.78 25.59 27.66
C LEU A 470 -17.43 25.65 29.05
N ALA A 471 -18.72 25.28 29.18
CA ALA A 471 -19.46 25.35 30.44
C ALA A 471 -19.36 24.07 31.29
N SER A 472 -18.76 22.99 30.79
CA SER A 472 -18.74 21.69 31.48
C SER A 472 -17.41 21.48 32.25
N PRO A 473 -17.45 21.30 33.59
CA PRO A 473 -16.23 21.06 34.37
C PRO A 473 -15.82 19.58 34.25
N TRP A 474 -14.64 19.33 33.69
CA TRP A 474 -14.06 18.01 33.50
C TRP A 474 -13.38 17.51 34.78
N GLU A 475 -14.04 16.65 35.55
CA GLU A 475 -13.39 15.76 36.52
C GLU A 475 -14.08 14.38 36.45
N ASP A 476 -13.36 13.32 36.04
CA ASP A 476 -12.73 12.33 36.94
C ASP A 476 -12.29 11.09 36.13
N ASP A 477 -10.98 10.96 35.87
CA ASP A 477 -10.35 9.78 35.28
C ASP A 477 -10.15 8.69 36.35
N ARG A 478 -11.10 7.75 36.46
CA ARG A 478 -10.87 6.45 37.13
C ARG A 478 -11.69 5.32 36.50
N ARG A 479 -11.05 4.50 35.64
CA ARG A 479 -10.91 3.03 35.81
C ARG A 479 -10.11 2.38 34.69
#